data_AF-A0A7S3MVM0-F1
#
_entry.id   AF-A0A7S3MVM0-F1
#
_cell.length_a   1.000
_cell.length_b   1.000
_cell.length_c   1.000
_cell.angle_alpha   90.00
_cell.angle_beta   90.00
_cell.angle_gamma   90.00
#
_symmetry.space_group_name_H-M   'P 1'
#
loop_
_entity.id
_entity.type
_entity.pdbx_description
1 polymer ?
#
loop_
_entity_poly.entity_id
_entity_poly.type
_entity_poly.pdbx_seq_one_letter_code
_entity_poly.pdbx_strand_id
1 'polypeptide(L)'
;MQDCPSGNKKYGHLHTKKDERVVTAATWGGWWRDKGYNCKIHIEAASHLNGKLIVEMDSVDQAKIYVYQQPNSFSDEIGTHGIIENNMIYTKKNGKFVVPADWSIYIVYLTTNFGGEVILESYVTDYEDDDLARIDALWQPTGTYYVNKTELAIIEEQKQAEAERIRQEQ
;
A
#
# COMPACT_ATOMS: atom_id res chain seq x y z
N MET A 1 -21.11 -17.03 -6.61
CA MET A 1 -20.52 -15.82 -6.02
C MET A 1 -20.58 -14.76 -7.11
N GLN A 2 -21.31 -13.67 -6.91
CA GLN A 2 -21.53 -12.66 -7.95
C GLN A 2 -20.23 -11.88 -8.14
N ASP A 3 -19.78 -11.75 -9.38
CA ASP A 3 -18.58 -10.96 -9.71
C ASP A 3 -18.82 -9.50 -9.31
N CYS A 4 -17.74 -8.75 -9.06
CA CYS A 4 -17.87 -7.32 -8.81
C CYS A 4 -18.57 -6.62 -9.98
N PRO A 5 -19.27 -5.51 -9.74
CA PRO A 5 -20.10 -4.84 -10.76
C PRO A 5 -19.37 -4.48 -12.06
N SER A 6 -18.05 -4.30 -11.98
CA SER A 6 -17.18 -4.03 -13.11
C SER A 6 -16.72 -5.28 -13.89
N GLY A 7 -17.16 -6.48 -13.50
CA GLY A 7 -16.64 -7.76 -13.98
C GLY A 7 -15.27 -8.15 -13.40
N ASN A 8 -14.56 -7.22 -12.76
CA ASN A 8 -13.23 -7.46 -12.19
C ASN A 8 -13.33 -7.81 -10.69
N LYS A 9 -13.05 -9.06 -10.34
CA LYS A 9 -13.02 -9.54 -8.94
C LYS A 9 -11.97 -8.85 -8.06
N LYS A 10 -10.94 -8.27 -8.67
CA LYS A 10 -9.81 -7.64 -8.00
C LYS A 10 -9.22 -6.56 -8.92
N TYR A 11 -9.06 -5.35 -8.40
CA TYR A 11 -8.19 -4.33 -8.98
C TYR A 11 -6.82 -4.47 -8.33
N GLY A 12 -5.77 -4.66 -9.13
CA GLY A 12 -4.39 -4.79 -8.64
C GLY A 12 -3.55 -3.64 -9.16
N HIS A 13 -2.91 -2.90 -8.26
CA HIS A 13 -2.00 -1.81 -8.61
C HIS A 13 -0.65 -2.04 -7.95
N LEU A 14 0.37 -2.16 -8.80
CA LEU A 14 1.77 -2.25 -8.40
C LEU A 14 2.46 -0.93 -8.77
N HIS A 15 2.93 -0.21 -7.77
CA HIS A 15 3.75 0.99 -7.96
C HIS A 15 5.18 0.58 -8.29
N THR A 16 5.70 1.04 -9.44
CA THR A 16 7.08 0.70 -9.88
C THR A 16 8.03 1.90 -9.82
N LYS A 17 7.49 3.10 -9.61
CA LYS A 17 8.22 4.37 -9.51
C LYS A 17 7.73 5.17 -8.30
N LYS A 18 8.63 5.99 -7.74
CA LYS A 18 8.26 6.99 -6.74
C LYS A 18 7.51 8.14 -7.39
N ASP A 19 6.65 8.77 -6.60
CA ASP A 19 5.82 9.95 -6.91
C ASP A 19 4.88 9.77 -8.11
N GLU A 20 4.81 8.56 -8.68
CA GLU A 20 3.81 8.18 -9.67
C GLU A 20 2.46 8.02 -8.98
N ARG A 21 1.55 8.96 -9.27
CA ARG A 21 0.18 8.93 -8.76
C ARG A 21 -0.70 8.08 -9.66
N VAL A 22 -1.36 7.10 -9.05
CA VAL A 22 -2.30 6.21 -9.71
C VAL A 22 -3.68 6.42 -9.09
N VAL A 23 -4.61 6.88 -9.93
CA VAL A 23 -6.03 6.98 -9.57
C VAL A 23 -6.71 5.66 -9.92
N THR A 24 -7.35 5.06 -8.92
CA THR A 24 -8.18 3.86 -9.08
C THR A 24 -9.63 4.24 -8.83
N ALA A 25 -10.47 4.02 -9.84
CA ALA A 25 -11.90 4.21 -9.74
C ALA A 25 -12.64 2.89 -9.98
N ALA A 26 -13.51 2.53 -9.07
CA ALA A 26 -14.46 1.43 -9.21
C ALA A 26 -15.87 1.99 -9.11
N THR A 27 -16.64 1.92 -10.19
CA THR A 27 -18.02 2.43 -10.26
C THR A 27 -19.00 1.29 -10.50
N TRP A 28 -20.24 1.45 -10.02
CA TRP A 28 -21.34 0.53 -10.27
C TRP A 28 -22.66 1.28 -10.41
N GLY A 29 -23.64 0.67 -11.06
CA GLY A 29 -24.92 1.33 -11.33
C GLY A 29 -26.01 0.37 -11.77
N GLY A 30 -27.23 0.64 -11.33
CA GLY A 30 -28.42 -0.11 -11.72
C GLY A 30 -29.20 -0.63 -10.52
N TRP A 31 -30.50 -0.32 -10.48
CA TRP A 31 -31.39 -0.59 -9.35
C TRP A 31 -31.65 -2.11 -9.17
N TRP A 32 -31.21 -2.93 -10.12
CA TRP A 32 -31.49 -4.37 -10.19
C TRP A 32 -30.31 -5.25 -10.59
N ARG A 33 -29.10 -4.74 -10.87
CA ARG A 33 -28.08 -5.55 -11.56
C ARG A 33 -26.80 -5.93 -10.83
N ASP A 34 -26.19 -5.11 -9.98
CA ASP A 34 -24.80 -5.40 -9.61
C ASP A 34 -24.51 -5.27 -8.11
N LYS A 35 -24.99 -6.24 -7.32
CA LYS A 35 -24.48 -6.42 -5.95
C LYS A 35 -23.16 -7.18 -6.03
N GLY A 36 -22.07 -6.50 -5.71
CA GLY A 36 -20.76 -7.10 -5.49
C GLY A 36 -20.53 -7.30 -4.01
N TYR A 37 -20.35 -8.55 -3.60
CA TYR A 37 -19.89 -8.86 -2.25
C TYR A 37 -18.38 -9.17 -2.31
N ASN A 38 -17.64 -8.58 -1.36
CA ASN A 38 -16.20 -8.77 -1.18
C ASN A 38 -15.33 -8.34 -2.37
N CYS A 39 -15.64 -7.19 -2.98
CA CYS A 39 -14.78 -6.62 -4.01
C CYS A 39 -13.49 -6.09 -3.41
N LYS A 40 -12.37 -6.21 -4.13
CA LYS A 40 -11.05 -5.92 -3.60
C LYS A 40 -10.25 -5.01 -4.52
N ILE A 41 -9.61 -4.00 -3.93
CA ILE A 41 -8.50 -3.27 -4.53
C ILE A 41 -7.25 -3.65 -3.72
N HIS A 42 -6.22 -4.13 -4.38
CA HIS A 42 -4.93 -4.47 -3.79
C HIS A 42 -3.89 -3.52 -4.37
N ILE A 43 -3.23 -2.80 -3.48
CA ILE A 43 -2.22 -1.80 -3.80
C ILE A 43 -0.94 -2.23 -3.11
N GLU A 44 0.13 -2.30 -3.88
CA GLU A 44 1.47 -2.67 -3.43
C GLU A 44 2.51 -1.81 -4.14
N ALA A 45 3.72 -1.75 -3.58
CA ALA A 45 4.87 -1.16 -4.26
C ALA A 45 5.91 -2.24 -4.59
N ALA A 46 6.67 -1.99 -5.64
CA ALA A 46 7.77 -2.86 -6.04
C ALA A 46 8.84 -2.90 -4.94
N SER A 47 9.41 -4.08 -4.70
CA SER A 47 10.33 -4.33 -3.59
C SER A 47 11.62 -3.48 -3.61
N HIS A 48 11.99 -2.92 -4.77
CA HIS A 48 13.13 -2.01 -4.89
C HIS A 48 12.81 -0.57 -4.49
N LEU A 49 11.54 -0.22 -4.30
CA LEU A 49 11.13 1.11 -3.85
C LEU A 49 11.27 1.19 -2.33
N ASN A 50 12.21 2.02 -1.87
CA ASN A 50 12.32 2.36 -0.45
C ASN A 50 11.54 3.65 -0.17
N GLY A 51 10.59 3.62 0.75
CA GLY A 51 9.75 4.78 1.10
C GLY A 51 8.44 4.36 1.76
N LYS A 52 7.47 5.27 1.77
CA LYS A 52 6.11 5.02 2.24
C LYS A 52 5.12 4.90 1.09
N LEU A 53 4.26 3.90 1.15
CA LEU A 53 3.09 3.76 0.30
C LEU A 53 1.93 4.53 0.92
N ILE A 54 1.36 5.45 0.15
CA ILE A 54 0.24 6.29 0.54
C ILE A 54 -0.98 5.91 -0.31
N VAL A 55 -2.13 5.78 0.35
CA VAL A 55 -3.43 5.63 -0.28
C VAL A 55 -4.40 6.64 0.32
N GLU A 56 -4.93 7.51 -0.53
CA GLU A 56 -5.90 8.55 -0.18
C GLU A 56 -7.24 8.19 -0.82
N MET A 57 -8.27 7.97 0.01
CA MET A 57 -9.63 7.71 -0.48
C MET A 57 -10.35 9.04 -0.69
N ASP A 58 -10.53 9.40 -1.96
CA ASP A 58 -11.16 10.65 -2.38
C ASP A 58 -12.68 10.61 -2.26
N SER A 59 -13.30 9.52 -2.74
CA SER A 59 -14.75 9.35 -2.77
C SER A 59 -15.14 7.91 -2.46
N VAL A 60 -16.11 7.75 -1.57
CA VAL A 60 -16.77 6.47 -1.28
C VAL A 60 -18.27 6.73 -1.17
N ASP A 61 -19.00 6.34 -2.22
CA ASP A 61 -20.44 6.43 -2.26
C ASP A 61 -21.07 5.03 -2.35
N GLN A 62 -22.18 4.84 -1.64
CA GLN A 62 -22.97 3.60 -1.67
C GLN A 62 -22.18 2.30 -1.41
N ALA A 63 -21.08 2.36 -0.67
CA ALA A 63 -20.28 1.21 -0.26
C ALA A 63 -19.88 1.21 1.22
N LYS A 64 -19.64 0.00 1.76
CA LYS A 64 -18.95 -0.20 3.04
C LYS A 64 -17.51 -0.61 2.77
N ILE A 65 -16.55 0.07 3.37
CA ILE A 65 -15.12 -0.16 3.17
C ILE A 65 -14.49 -0.79 4.41
N TYR A 66 -13.62 -1.76 4.16
CA TYR A 66 -12.66 -2.31 5.12
C TYR A 66 -11.27 -2.18 4.52
N VAL A 67 -10.37 -1.52 5.24
CA VAL A 67 -8.97 -1.38 4.84
C VAL A 67 -8.13 -2.31 5.69
N TYR A 68 -7.33 -3.15 5.04
CA TYR A 68 -6.34 -4.01 5.65
C TYR A 68 -4.95 -3.58 5.20
N GLN A 69 -4.04 -3.45 6.16
CA GLN A 69 -2.64 -3.09 5.93
C GLN A 69 -1.83 -4.29 6.37
N GLN A 70 -0.98 -4.83 5.49
CA GLN A 70 -0.23 -6.03 5.77
C GLN A 70 1.18 -5.96 5.19
N PRO A 71 2.20 -6.41 5.93
CA PRO A 71 3.50 -6.70 5.35
C PRO A 71 3.44 -7.66 4.16
N ASN A 72 4.29 -7.43 3.16
CA ASN A 72 4.47 -8.38 2.05
C ASN A 72 5.30 -9.61 2.48
N SER A 73 6.17 -9.45 3.47
CA SER A 73 6.99 -10.50 4.07
C SER A 73 7.04 -10.36 5.59
N PHE A 74 7.19 -11.49 6.28
CA PHE A 74 7.43 -11.54 7.72
C PHE A 74 8.87 -11.95 7.95
N SER A 75 9.52 -11.37 8.95
CA SER A 75 10.83 -11.85 9.36
C SER A 75 10.69 -13.24 10.00
N ASP A 76 11.64 -14.12 9.74
CA ASP A 76 11.66 -15.46 10.34
C ASP A 76 11.80 -15.39 11.87
N GLU A 77 12.45 -14.34 12.39
CA GLU A 77 12.67 -14.12 13.82
C GLU A 77 11.38 -13.78 14.60
N ILE A 78 10.47 -13.02 13.98
CA ILE A 78 9.26 -12.50 14.64
C ILE A 78 8.02 -13.29 14.21
N GLY A 79 8.04 -13.88 13.01
CA GLY A 79 6.93 -14.64 12.45
C GLY A 79 5.69 -13.78 12.19
N THR A 80 4.51 -14.40 12.18
CA THR A 80 3.23 -13.74 11.87
C THR A 80 2.55 -13.08 13.08
N HIS A 81 3.19 -13.10 14.26
CA HIS A 81 2.59 -12.70 15.53
C HIS A 81 2.10 -11.24 15.52
N GLY A 82 2.81 -10.33 14.83
CA GLY A 82 2.44 -8.91 14.79
C GLY A 82 1.20 -8.55 13.99
N ILE A 83 0.74 -9.41 13.06
CA ILE A 83 -0.43 -9.09 12.22
C ILE A 83 -1.70 -9.04 13.06
N ILE A 84 -1.86 -10.03 13.95
CA ILE A 84 -3.06 -10.18 14.79
C ILE A 84 -3.05 -9.11 15.89
N GLU A 85 -1.87 -8.78 16.41
CA GLU A 85 -1.70 -7.80 17.49
C GLU A 85 -1.89 -6.35 17.03
N ASN A 86 -1.51 -6.03 15.79
CA ASN A 86 -1.62 -4.67 15.27
C ASN A 86 -3.06 -4.24 14.95
N ASN A 87 -4.02 -5.17 14.88
CA ASN A 87 -5.48 -4.91 14.78
C ASN A 87 -5.88 -3.74 13.84
N MET A 88 -5.14 -3.54 12.74
CA MET A 88 -5.31 -2.39 11.85
C MET A 88 -6.41 -2.64 10.81
N ILE A 89 -7.59 -3.04 11.28
CA ILE A 89 -8.80 -3.05 10.43
C ILE A 89 -9.45 -1.68 10.59
N TYR A 90 -9.28 -0.83 9.60
CA TYR A 90 -9.92 0.48 9.58
C TYR A 90 -11.24 0.40 8.80
N THR A 91 -12.35 0.73 9.46
CA THR A 91 -13.64 1.00 8.81
C THR A 91 -13.84 2.50 8.72
N LYS A 92 -13.02 3.20 7.92
CA LYS A 92 -13.23 4.61 7.61
C LYS A 92 -13.72 4.73 6.16
N LYS A 93 -14.74 5.56 5.95
CA LYS A 93 -15.27 5.84 4.61
C LYS A 93 -14.28 6.66 3.78
N ASN A 94 -13.59 7.62 4.40
CA ASN A 94 -12.58 8.45 3.77
C ASN A 94 -11.34 8.51 4.66
N GLY A 95 -10.17 8.73 4.06
CA GLY A 95 -8.95 8.94 4.82
C GLY A 95 -7.68 8.69 4.03
N LYS A 96 -6.58 9.06 4.66
CA LYS A 96 -5.22 8.78 4.21
C LYS A 96 -4.66 7.60 5.00
N PHE A 97 -4.18 6.60 4.29
CA PHE A 97 -3.49 5.44 4.82
C PHE A 97 -2.04 5.52 4.39
N VAL A 98 -1.14 5.30 5.34
CA VAL A 98 0.30 5.35 5.14
C VAL A 98 0.86 4.06 5.71
N VAL A 99 1.61 3.32 4.90
CA VAL A 99 2.31 2.07 5.26
C VAL A 99 3.72 2.10 4.64
N PRO A 100 4.67 1.24 5.02
CA PRO A 100 5.91 1.08 4.27
C PRO A 100 5.64 0.68 2.82
N ALA A 101 6.58 0.98 1.94
CA ALA A 101 6.52 0.49 0.57
C ALA A 101 6.57 -1.05 0.47
N ASP A 102 7.16 -1.77 1.43
CA ASP A 102 7.13 -3.24 1.46
C ASP A 102 5.86 -3.83 2.11
N TRP A 103 4.83 -3.01 2.30
CA TRP A 103 3.51 -3.45 2.71
C TRP A 103 2.51 -3.35 1.55
N SER A 104 1.43 -4.10 1.69
CA SER A 104 0.26 -4.06 0.85
C SER A 104 -0.91 -3.43 1.58
N ILE A 105 -1.72 -2.66 0.85
CA ILE A 105 -3.04 -2.20 1.28
C ILE A 105 -4.11 -2.95 0.49
N TYR A 106 -5.02 -3.62 1.21
CA TYR A 106 -6.23 -4.21 0.65
C TYR A 106 -7.44 -3.40 1.07
N ILE A 107 -8.16 -2.89 0.08
CA ILE A 107 -9.44 -2.19 0.27
C ILE A 107 -10.53 -3.16 -0.16
N VAL A 108 -11.25 -3.69 0.81
CA VAL A 108 -12.42 -4.53 0.59
C VAL A 108 -13.65 -3.65 0.65
N TYR A 109 -14.45 -3.66 -0.41
CA TYR A 109 -15.67 -2.88 -0.49
C TYR A 109 -16.89 -3.76 -0.78
N LEU A 110 -17.99 -3.43 -0.12
CA LEU A 110 -19.30 -4.06 -0.28
C LEU A 110 -20.23 -3.03 -0.88
N THR A 111 -20.73 -3.29 -2.10
CA THR A 111 -21.64 -2.36 -2.78
C THR A 111 -23.06 -2.47 -2.22
N THR A 112 -23.82 -1.38 -2.26
CA THR A 112 -25.24 -1.38 -1.91
C THR A 112 -26.13 -1.53 -3.16
N ASN A 113 -27.45 -1.37 -3.01
CA ASN A 113 -28.43 -1.58 -4.08
C ASN A 113 -28.49 -0.43 -5.10
N PHE A 114 -27.82 0.69 -4.82
CA PHE A 114 -27.82 1.88 -5.65
C PHE A 114 -26.47 2.03 -6.35
N GLY A 115 -26.47 2.77 -7.46
CA GLY A 115 -25.22 3.13 -8.11
C GLY A 115 -24.33 3.94 -7.19
N GLY A 116 -23.03 3.72 -7.31
CA GLY A 116 -22.03 4.34 -6.44
C GLY A 116 -20.62 4.11 -6.94
N GLU A 117 -19.67 4.54 -6.14
CA GLU A 117 -18.27 4.53 -6.53
C GLU A 117 -17.32 4.42 -5.33
N VAL A 118 -16.11 3.95 -5.64
CA VAL A 118 -14.91 4.11 -4.81
C VAL A 118 -13.85 4.72 -5.70
N ILE A 119 -13.36 5.91 -5.33
CA ILE A 119 -12.25 6.60 -5.98
C ILE A 119 -11.15 6.78 -4.94
N LEU A 120 -9.95 6.40 -5.32
CA LEU A 120 -8.75 6.59 -4.51
C LEU A 120 -7.57 6.96 -5.39
N GLU A 121 -6.61 7.63 -4.76
CA GLU A 121 -5.30 7.87 -5.30
C GLU A 121 -4.27 7.10 -4.46
N SER A 122 -3.26 6.56 -5.13
CA SER A 122 -2.12 5.93 -4.46
C SER A 122 -0.81 6.33 -5.09
N TYR A 123 0.24 6.41 -4.27
CA TYR A 123 1.60 6.74 -4.69
C TYR A 123 2.61 6.30 -3.64
N VAL A 124 3.87 6.15 -4.05
CA VAL A 124 5.00 5.90 -3.15
C VAL A 124 5.84 7.15 -3.09
N THR A 125 6.24 7.57 -1.89
CA THR A 125 7.14 8.71 -1.71
C THR A 125 8.18 8.41 -0.63
N ASP A 126 9.15 9.31 -0.47
CA ASP A 126 10.18 9.16 0.55
C ASP A 126 9.61 9.25 1.97
N TYR A 127 10.32 8.64 2.92
CA TYR A 127 10.02 8.85 4.34
C TYR A 127 10.35 10.28 4.74
N GLU A 128 9.49 10.86 5.57
CA GLU A 128 9.64 12.15 6.22
C GLU A 128 10.08 11.94 7.68
N ASP A 129 10.62 12.98 8.31
CA ASP A 129 11.16 12.88 9.69
C ASP A 129 10.09 12.52 10.72
N ASP A 130 8.83 12.90 10.49
CA ASP A 130 7.69 12.59 11.36
C ASP A 130 7.19 11.14 11.20
N ASP A 131 7.52 10.47 10.10
CA ASP A 131 7.21 9.05 9.93
C ASP A 131 8.02 8.18 10.90
N LEU A 132 9.26 8.57 11.21
CA LEU A 132 10.17 7.82 12.08
C LEU A 132 9.54 7.51 13.44
N ALA A 133 8.88 8.50 14.07
CA ALA A 133 8.24 8.34 15.37
C ALA A 133 7.03 7.39 15.33
N ARG A 134 6.34 7.31 14.18
CA ARG A 134 5.18 6.41 14.00
C ARG A 134 5.64 4.99 13.73
N ILE A 135 6.75 4.84 13.03
CA ILE A 135 7.23 3.55 12.55
C ILE A 135 7.95 2.79 13.66
N ASP A 136 8.77 3.46 14.48
CA ASP A 136 9.38 2.88 15.68
C ASP A 136 8.35 2.32 16.67
N ALA A 137 7.14 2.89 16.69
CA ALA A 137 6.10 2.54 17.66
C ALA A 137 5.07 1.51 17.15
N LEU A 138 4.94 1.30 15.84
CA LEU A 138 3.76 0.61 15.29
C LEU A 138 4.08 -0.57 14.36
N TRP A 139 5.26 -0.63 13.74
CA TRP A 139 5.47 -1.55 12.61
C TRP A 139 6.52 -2.60 12.92
N GLN A 140 6.19 -3.85 12.59
CA GLN A 140 7.20 -4.89 12.59
C GLN A 140 8.16 -4.65 11.43
N PRO A 141 9.48 -4.80 11.62
CA PRO A 141 10.44 -4.68 10.55
C PRO A 141 10.27 -5.84 9.57
N THR A 142 9.93 -5.54 8.32
CA THR A 142 9.45 -6.52 7.33
C THR A 142 10.44 -6.78 6.20
N GLY A 143 11.62 -6.19 6.27
CA GLY A 143 12.71 -6.39 5.32
C GLY A 143 12.98 -5.20 4.41
N THR A 144 12.10 -4.19 4.31
CA THR A 144 12.62 -2.82 4.11
C THR A 144 13.41 -2.49 5.36
N TYR A 145 14.71 -2.70 5.29
CA TYR A 145 15.70 -1.66 5.49
C TYR A 145 15.03 -0.35 5.93
N TYR A 146 14.61 -0.32 7.19
CA TYR A 146 14.32 0.88 7.92
C TYR A 146 15.68 1.46 8.26
N VAL A 147 16.39 1.83 7.19
CA VAL A 147 17.81 2.11 7.28
C VAL A 147 17.85 3.42 8.01
N ASN A 148 18.35 3.33 9.24
CA ASN A 148 19.13 4.38 9.84
C ASN A 148 19.74 5.24 8.71
N LYS A 149 19.36 6.52 8.58
CA LYS A 149 19.82 7.36 7.45
C LYS A 149 21.34 7.29 7.26
N THR A 150 22.07 7.08 8.35
CA THR A 150 23.52 6.81 8.37
C THR A 150 23.90 5.57 7.57
N GLU A 151 23.19 4.48 7.71
CA GLU A 151 23.48 3.20 7.08
C GLU A 151 23.05 3.21 5.59
N LEU A 152 22.06 4.01 5.20
CA LEU A 152 21.74 4.29 3.78
C LEU A 152 22.85 5.12 3.13
N ALA A 153 23.31 6.17 3.82
CA ALA A 153 24.42 7.00 3.36
C ALA A 153 25.69 6.16 3.17
N ILE A 154 25.97 5.23 4.09
CA ILE A 154 27.11 4.29 3.98
C ILE A 154 26.95 3.37 2.76
N ILE A 155 25.78 2.78 2.55
CA ILE A 155 25.55 1.90 1.39
C ILE A 155 25.67 2.67 0.07
N GLU A 156 25.17 3.90 0.02
CA GLU A 156 25.22 4.74 -1.16
C GLU A 156 26.64 5.23 -1.45
N GLU A 157 27.41 5.59 -0.42
CA GLU A 157 28.84 5.89 -0.51
C GLU A 157 29.63 4.67 -1.01
N GLN A 158 29.34 3.47 -0.49
CA GLN A 158 29.97 2.23 -0.95
C GLN A 158 29.67 1.94 -2.43
N LYS A 159 28.42 2.11 -2.86
CA LYS A 159 28.02 1.92 -4.26
C LYS A 159 28.70 2.92 -5.19
N GLN A 160 28.82 4.18 -4.78
CA GLN A 160 29.51 5.21 -5.55
C GLN A 160 31.00 4.90 -5.65
N ALA A 161 31.65 4.53 -4.54
CA ALA A 161 33.06 4.14 -4.51
C ALA A 161 33.36 2.92 -5.39
N GLU A 162 32.48 1.92 -5.39
CA GLU A 162 32.62 0.75 -6.26
C GLU A 162 32.41 1.08 -7.75
N ALA A 163 31.41 1.89 -8.08
CA ALA A 163 31.20 2.36 -9.45
C ALA A 163 32.39 3.16 -9.98
N GLU A 164 33.01 3.98 -9.13
CA GLU A 164 34.20 4.76 -9.47
C GLU A 164 35.43 3.86 -9.64
N ARG A 165 35.62 2.84 -8.79
CA ARG A 165 36.67 1.82 -8.96
C ARG A 165 36.54 1.11 -10.30
N ILE A 166 35.35 0.61 -10.64
CA ILE A 166 35.09 -0.07 -11.92
C ILE A 166 35.39 0.85 -13.11
N ARG A 167 35.10 2.14 -12.99
CA ARG A 167 35.37 3.13 -14.05
C ARG A 167 36.86 3.41 -14.24
N GLN A 168 37.67 3.32 -13.19
CA GLN A 168 39.13 3.51 -13.27
C GLN A 168 39.86 2.26 -13.78
N GLU A 169 39.24 1.09 -13.70
CA GLU A 169 39.76 -0.19 -14.19
C GLU A 169 39.43 -0.46 -15.67
N GLN A 170 38.66 0.42 -16.33
CA GLN A 170 38.31 0.38 -17.76
C GLN A 170 39.11 1.40 -18.57
#